data_AF-A0A560I5T8-F1
#
_entry.id   AF-A0A560I5T8-F1
#
_cell.length_a   1.000
_cell.length_b   1.000
_cell.length_c   1.000
_cell.angle_alpha   90.00
_cell.angle_beta   90.00
_cell.angle_gamma   90.00
#
_symmetry.space_group_name_H-M   'P 1'
#
loop_
_entity.id
_entity.type
_entity.pdbx_description
1 polymer ?
#
loop_
_entity_poly.entity_id
_entity_poly.type
_entity_poly.pdbx_seq_one_letter_code
_entity_poly.pdbx_strand_id
1 'polypeptide(L)'
;MTPEELDDLLCQYGAQLRAWPVEHQRAVTALLRASPQARERVREMRRLEAMIADDAPELEPPPGMLERVERTLMGAALKDWKPPAPASARGASASVFFGSSGAAPAQPASSAAANSDTDQIPPARGRRQVPEPHRD
;
A
#
# COMPACT_ATOMS: atom_id res chain seq x y z
N MET A 1 19.37 23.19 12.38
CA MET A 1 19.88 21.85 12.05
C MET A 1 21.23 21.99 11.41
N THR A 2 22.23 21.32 11.97
CA THR A 2 23.60 21.30 11.43
C THR A 2 23.79 20.12 10.47
N PRO A 3 24.87 20.09 9.67
CA PRO A 3 25.22 18.94 8.85
C PRO A 3 25.47 17.66 9.66
N GLU A 4 26.08 17.78 10.85
CA GLU A 4 26.36 16.63 11.72
C GLU A 4 25.05 16.01 12.25
N GLU A 5 24.10 16.85 12.68
CA GLU A 5 22.77 16.40 13.10
C GLU A 5 22.01 15.70 11.97
N LEU A 6 22.23 16.11 10.70
CA LEU A 6 21.65 15.42 9.55
C LEU A 6 22.26 14.03 9.38
N ASP A 7 23.57 13.89 9.52
CA ASP A 7 24.27 12.62 9.40
C ASP A 7 23.84 11.64 10.51
N ASP A 8 23.66 12.12 11.74
CA ASP A 8 23.12 11.31 12.85
C ASP A 8 21.71 10.79 12.54
N LEU A 9 20.82 11.66 12.04
CA LEU A 9 19.46 11.27 11.68
C LEU A 9 19.43 10.31 10.48
N LEU A 10 20.35 10.48 9.52
CA LEU A 10 20.52 9.54 8.40
C LEU A 10 20.96 8.16 8.89
N CYS A 11 21.84 8.10 9.89
CA CYS A 11 22.24 6.82 10.48
C CYS A 11 21.08 6.17 11.27
N GLN A 12 20.23 6.97 11.93
CA GLN A 12 19.14 6.45 12.76
C GLN A 12 17.91 6.02 11.96
N TYR A 13 17.53 6.79 10.94
CA TYR A 13 16.26 6.63 10.22
C TYR A 13 16.42 6.30 8.73
N GLY A 14 17.66 6.30 8.22
CA GLY A 14 17.96 6.04 6.81
C GLY A 14 17.59 7.20 5.87
N ALA A 15 17.73 6.98 4.56
CA ALA A 15 17.51 8.00 3.52
C ALA A 15 16.02 8.20 3.15
N GLN A 16 15.11 7.44 3.76
CA GLN A 16 13.67 7.49 3.53
C GLN A 16 13.04 8.64 4.35
N LEU A 17 13.24 9.89 3.92
CA LEU A 17 12.80 11.09 4.65
C LEU A 17 11.30 11.13 5.03
N ARG A 18 10.44 10.41 4.30
CA ARG A 18 8.99 10.34 4.61
C ARG A 18 8.69 9.50 5.86
N ALA A 19 9.59 8.60 6.23
CA ALA A 19 9.48 7.78 7.43
C ALA A 19 10.03 8.49 8.68
N TRP A 20 10.63 9.68 8.52
CA TRP A 20 11.25 10.40 9.63
C TRP A 20 10.19 11.03 10.55
N PRO A 21 10.51 11.17 11.85
CA PRO A 21 9.65 11.87 12.80
C PRO A 21 9.32 13.30 12.35
N VAL A 22 8.08 13.73 12.62
CA VAL A 22 7.53 15.01 12.13
C VAL A 22 8.28 16.23 12.70
N GLU A 23 8.87 16.07 13.88
CA GLU A 23 9.64 17.08 14.61
C GLU A 23 10.85 17.55 13.80
N HIS A 24 11.47 16.65 13.03
CA HIS A 24 12.67 16.95 12.25
C HIS A 24 12.35 17.45 10.84
N GLN A 25 11.15 17.18 10.31
CA GLN A 25 10.82 17.42 8.90
C GLN A 25 11.04 18.88 8.46
N ARG A 26 10.64 19.85 9.28
CA ARG A 26 10.77 21.28 8.94
C ARG A 26 12.24 21.70 8.85
N ALA A 27 13.05 21.26 9.81
CA ALA A 27 14.47 21.62 9.89
C ALA A 27 15.28 20.95 8.78
N VAL A 28 15.03 19.66 8.52
CA VAL A 28 15.63 18.90 7.41
C VAL A 28 15.28 19.52 6.07
N THR A 29 14.00 19.85 5.86
CA THR A 29 13.55 20.48 4.61
C THR A 29 14.24 21.81 4.37
N ALA A 30 14.40 22.64 5.41
CA ALA A 30 15.12 23.90 5.32
C ALA A 30 16.61 23.68 4.95
N LEU A 31 17.28 22.75 5.61
CA LEU A 31 18.69 22.43 5.35
C LEU A 31 18.91 21.89 3.93
N LEU A 32 18.05 20.96 3.47
CA LEU A 32 18.14 20.39 2.12
C LEU A 32 17.87 21.42 1.02
N ARG A 33 17.04 22.43 1.29
CA ARG A 33 16.84 23.55 0.35
C ARG A 33 18.05 24.47 0.29
N ALA A 34 18.69 24.72 1.44
CA ALA A 34 19.80 25.65 1.55
C ALA A 34 21.14 25.03 1.09
N SER A 35 21.35 23.73 1.28
CA SER A 35 22.65 23.07 1.07
C SER A 35 22.61 22.01 -0.03
N PRO A 36 23.41 22.15 -1.12
CA PRO A 36 23.61 21.06 -2.09
C PRO A 36 24.30 19.84 -1.45
N GLN A 37 25.28 20.06 -0.57
CA GLN A 37 26.01 18.99 0.10
C GLN A 37 25.10 18.11 0.96
N ALA A 38 24.13 18.70 1.68
CA ALA A 38 23.14 17.95 2.44
C ALA A 38 22.29 17.04 1.54
N ARG A 39 21.95 17.49 0.32
CA ARG A 39 21.23 16.67 -0.67
C ARG A 39 22.09 15.53 -1.20
N GLU A 40 23.40 15.76 -1.36
CA GLU A 40 24.35 14.72 -1.75
C GLU A 40 24.46 13.63 -0.69
N ARG A 41 24.53 14.00 0.60
CA ARG A 41 24.52 13.04 1.72
C ARG A 41 23.30 12.12 1.72
N VAL A 42 22.11 12.68 1.54
CA VAL A 42 20.87 11.87 1.44
C VAL A 42 20.91 10.93 0.23
N ARG A 43 21.45 11.38 -0.91
CA ARG A 43 21.60 10.54 -2.12
C ARG A 43 22.63 9.43 -1.91
N GLU A 44 23.74 9.74 -1.27
CA GLU A 44 24.78 8.78 -0.91
C GLU A 44 24.22 7.70 0.00
N MET A 45 23.55 8.07 1.10
CA MET A 45 22.91 7.13 2.00
C MET A 45 21.90 6.23 1.27
N ARG A 46 21.08 6.79 0.37
CA ARG A 46 20.14 6.01 -0.44
C ARG A 46 20.84 4.99 -1.35
N ARG A 47 22.01 5.33 -1.90
CA ARG A 47 22.79 4.39 -2.71
C ARG A 47 23.33 3.25 -1.86
N LEU A 48 23.84 3.55 -0.66
CA LEU A 48 24.32 2.54 0.28
C LEU A 48 23.19 1.58 0.69
N GLU A 49 22.01 2.13 1.02
CA GLU A 49 20.83 1.32 1.34
C GLU A 49 20.39 0.43 0.18
N ALA A 50 20.42 0.94 -1.06
CA ALA A 50 20.07 0.15 -2.24
C ALA A 50 21.03 -1.02 -2.44
N MET A 51 22.34 -0.80 -2.28
CA MET A 51 23.34 -1.88 -2.37
C MET A 51 23.09 -3.00 -1.35
N ILE A 52 22.62 -2.65 -0.14
CA ILE A 52 22.28 -3.64 0.89
C ILE A 52 20.95 -4.35 0.56
N ALA A 53 19.98 -3.62 0.03
CA ALA A 53 18.68 -4.18 -0.32
C ALA A 53 18.77 -5.22 -1.45
N ASP A 54 19.69 -5.03 -2.40
CA ASP A 54 19.96 -5.99 -3.47
C ASP A 54 20.56 -7.31 -2.92
N ASP A 55 21.23 -7.27 -1.76
CA ASP A 55 21.77 -8.44 -1.06
C ASP A 55 20.79 -9.03 -0.03
N ALA A 56 19.57 -8.50 0.08
CA ALA A 56 18.60 -8.97 1.07
C ALA A 56 18.09 -10.39 0.71
N PRO A 57 17.93 -11.30 1.68
CA PRO A 57 17.42 -12.63 1.41
C PRO A 57 15.99 -12.53 0.85
N GLU A 58 15.73 -13.22 -0.26
CA GLU A 58 14.39 -13.34 -0.83
C GLU A 58 13.47 -14.05 0.17
N LEU A 59 12.63 -13.28 0.86
CA LEU A 59 11.64 -13.81 1.78
C LEU A 59 10.32 -14.00 1.02
N GLU A 60 9.79 -15.23 1.00
CA GLU A 60 8.48 -15.45 0.41
C GLU A 60 7.41 -14.67 1.19
N PRO A 61 6.54 -13.89 0.50
CA PRO A 61 5.47 -13.19 1.15
C PRO A 61 4.46 -14.20 1.73
N PRO A 62 3.85 -13.91 2.90
CA PRO A 62 2.79 -14.73 3.47
C PRO A 62 1.64 -14.95 2.47
N PRO A 63 0.98 -16.13 2.50
CA PRO A 63 -0.10 -16.44 1.57
C PRO A 63 -1.24 -15.41 1.66
N GLY A 64 -1.76 -15.01 0.51
CA GLY A 64 -2.83 -14.02 0.41
C GLY A 64 -2.36 -12.56 0.54
N MET A 65 -1.07 -12.28 0.81
CA MET A 65 -0.58 -10.90 0.98
C MET A 65 -0.62 -10.11 -0.33
N LEU A 66 -0.13 -10.70 -1.42
CA LEU A 66 -0.07 -10.05 -2.73
C LEU A 66 -1.48 -9.68 -3.20
N GLU A 67 -2.44 -10.58 -3.05
CA GLU A 67 -3.84 -10.38 -3.42
C GLU A 67 -4.51 -9.27 -2.60
N ARG A 68 -4.12 -9.11 -1.32
CA ARG A 68 -4.59 -7.99 -0.47
C ARG A 68 -3.99 -6.67 -0.92
N VAL A 69 -2.69 -6.65 -1.28
CA VAL A 69 -2.01 -5.46 -1.78
C VAL A 69 -2.61 -5.04 -3.12
N GLU A 70 -2.76 -5.97 -4.06
CA GLU A 70 -3.38 -5.73 -5.37
C GLU A 70 -4.79 -5.16 -5.23
N ARG A 71 -5.64 -5.77 -4.40
CA ARG A 71 -7.00 -5.26 -4.16
C ARG A 71 -6.99 -3.84 -3.60
N THR A 72 -6.05 -3.54 -2.71
CA THR A 72 -5.91 -2.20 -2.11
C THR A 72 -5.47 -1.17 -3.15
N LEU A 73 -4.48 -1.52 -3.98
CA LEU A 73 -3.99 -0.68 -5.06
C LEU A 73 -5.06 -0.40 -6.11
N MET A 74 -5.79 -1.44 -6.56
CA MET A 74 -6.90 -1.26 -7.51
C MET A 74 -8.02 -0.41 -6.90
N GLY A 75 -8.34 -0.62 -5.62
CA GLY A 75 -9.32 0.18 -4.90
C GLY A 75 -8.93 1.66 -4.78
N ALA A 76 -7.65 1.96 -4.60
CA ALA A 76 -7.14 3.33 -4.60
C ALA A 76 -7.17 3.95 -6.00
N ALA A 77 -6.68 3.22 -7.01
CA ALA A 77 -6.68 3.69 -8.40
C ALA A 77 -8.10 3.98 -8.93
N LEU A 78 -9.10 3.17 -8.54
CA LEU A 78 -10.50 3.38 -8.91
C LEU A 78 -11.12 4.61 -8.22
N LYS A 79 -10.68 4.96 -7.00
CA LYS A 79 -11.13 6.17 -6.30
C LYS A 79 -10.61 7.44 -6.98
N ASP A 80 -9.40 7.37 -7.50
CA ASP A 80 -8.73 8.49 -8.19
C ASP A 80 -9.06 8.54 -9.69
N TRP A 81 -9.71 7.51 -10.23
CA TRP A 81 -10.11 7.45 -11.63
C TRP A 81 -11.29 8.40 -11.90
N LYS A 82 -11.05 9.43 -12.72
CA LYS A 82 -12.10 10.27 -13.29
C LYS A 82 -12.36 9.83 -14.74
N PRO A 83 -13.57 9.34 -15.08
CA PRO A 83 -13.86 8.96 -16.46
C PRO A 83 -13.74 10.20 -17.37
N PRO A 84 -13.23 10.05 -18.61
CA PRO A 84 -13.24 11.15 -19.56
C PRO A 84 -14.68 11.60 -19.77
N ALA A 85 -14.93 12.91 -19.65
CA ALA A 85 -16.25 13.48 -19.86
C ALA A 85 -16.75 13.07 -21.26
N PRO A 86 -18.02 12.63 -21.41
CA PRO A 86 -18.55 12.33 -22.72
C PRO A 86 -18.42 13.60 -23.57
N ALA A 87 -17.68 13.50 -24.68
CA ALA A 87 -17.57 14.58 -25.64
C ALA A 87 -19.00 15.03 -25.98
N SER A 88 -19.31 16.31 -25.73
CA SER A 88 -20.62 16.88 -26.04
C SER A 88 -20.95 16.56 -27.50
N ALA A 89 -21.88 15.63 -27.71
CA ALA A 89 -22.40 15.27 -29.02
C ALA A 89 -23.19 16.47 -29.54
N ARG A 90 -22.49 17.37 -30.25
CA ARG A 90 -23.13 18.42 -31.01
C ARG A 90 -23.57 17.82 -32.34
N GLY A 91 -24.81 17.33 -32.34
CA GLY A 91 -25.61 17.11 -33.54
C GLY A 91 -25.30 15.85 -34.34
N ALA A 92 -26.10 14.80 -34.15
CA ALA A 92 -26.51 13.91 -35.22
C ALA A 92 -27.82 13.21 -34.82
N SER A 93 -28.92 13.63 -35.43
CA SER A 93 -30.14 12.83 -35.49
C SER A 93 -29.83 11.51 -36.18
N ALA A 94 -30.09 10.40 -35.50
CA ALA A 94 -30.26 9.11 -36.15
C ALA A 94 -31.57 8.50 -35.62
N SER A 95 -32.64 8.75 -36.35
CA SER A 95 -33.89 8.00 -36.22
C SER A 95 -33.65 6.58 -36.70
N VAL A 96 -33.96 5.59 -35.88
CA VAL A 96 -34.27 4.23 -36.36
C VAL A 96 -35.48 3.73 -35.59
N PHE A 97 -36.56 3.56 -36.33
CA PHE A 97 -37.86 3.07 -35.89
C PHE A 97 -38.06 1.70 -36.53
N PHE A 98 -38.29 0.66 -35.74
CA PHE A 98 -38.93 -0.64 -36.07
C PHE A 98 -38.79 -1.50 -34.80
N GLY A 99 -39.79 -2.15 -34.21
CA GLY A 99 -41.20 -2.34 -34.45
C GLY A 99 -41.70 -3.20 -33.26
N SER A 100 -42.93 -2.94 -32.80
CA SER A 100 -43.55 -3.64 -31.68
C SER A 100 -43.98 -5.06 -32.05
N SER A 101 -43.69 -6.07 -31.22
CA SER A 101 -44.66 -7.14 -30.91
C SER A 101 -44.20 -8.05 -29.75
N GLY A 102 -44.98 -8.07 -28.68
CA GLY A 102 -45.52 -9.32 -28.11
C GLY A 102 -44.73 -10.12 -27.05
N ALA A 103 -45.29 -10.11 -25.81
CA ALA A 103 -45.42 -11.22 -24.84
C ALA A 103 -44.14 -11.91 -24.29
N ALA A 104 -43.95 -12.28 -23.01
CA ALA A 104 -44.73 -12.31 -21.76
C ALA A 104 -43.70 -12.52 -20.60
N PRO A 105 -44.05 -12.26 -19.33
CA PRO A 105 -43.15 -12.47 -18.20
C PRO A 105 -43.26 -13.90 -17.66
N ALA A 106 -42.13 -14.52 -17.28
CA ALA A 106 -42.12 -15.72 -16.46
C ALA A 106 -40.83 -15.81 -15.65
N GLN A 107 -40.91 -15.51 -14.34
CA GLN A 107 -40.06 -16.19 -13.37
C GLN A 107 -40.55 -17.65 -13.23
N PRO A 108 -39.74 -18.56 -12.68
CA PRO A 108 -39.89 -18.78 -11.26
C PRO A 108 -38.57 -18.96 -10.49
N ALA A 109 -38.72 -18.81 -9.18
CA ALA A 109 -37.73 -19.04 -8.15
C ALA A 109 -37.23 -20.50 -8.07
N SER A 110 -36.01 -20.67 -7.58
CA SER A 110 -35.54 -21.84 -6.83
C SER A 110 -34.36 -21.38 -5.97
N SER A 111 -34.58 -21.15 -4.67
CA SER A 111 -34.62 -22.13 -3.56
C SER A 111 -33.21 -22.49 -3.06
N ALA A 112 -32.89 -21.87 -1.92
CA ALA A 112 -32.28 -22.42 -0.71
C ALA A 112 -31.17 -23.49 -0.84
N ALA A 113 -30.01 -23.18 -0.26
CA ALA A 113 -29.41 -24.03 0.76
C ALA A 113 -28.47 -23.19 1.66
N ALA A 114 -28.99 -22.85 2.83
CA ALA A 114 -28.18 -22.52 3.99
C ALA A 114 -27.65 -23.82 4.59
N ASN A 115 -26.36 -23.88 4.89
CA ASN A 115 -25.75 -24.83 5.82
C ASN A 115 -24.73 -24.00 6.61
N SER A 116 -25.05 -23.57 7.84
CA SER A 116 -24.69 -24.25 9.10
C SER A 116 -23.18 -24.36 9.22
N ASP A 117 -22.48 -23.41 9.86
CA ASP A 117 -22.31 -23.29 11.32
C ASP A 117 -21.91 -24.64 11.95
N THR A 118 -20.66 -24.75 12.44
CA THR A 118 -20.23 -25.41 13.70
C THR A 118 -18.69 -25.54 13.75
N ASP A 119 -18.12 -24.79 14.71
CA ASP A 119 -16.98 -25.04 15.62
C ASP A 119 -15.72 -25.82 15.19
N GLN A 120 -14.54 -25.23 15.51
CA GLN A 120 -13.80 -25.58 16.73
C GLN A 120 -12.49 -24.77 16.86
N ILE A 121 -12.40 -23.97 17.92
CA ILE A 121 -11.17 -23.34 18.42
C ILE A 121 -10.80 -24.03 19.75
N PRO A 122 -9.59 -24.58 19.92
CA PRO A 122 -9.06 -24.83 21.25
C PRO A 122 -8.16 -23.68 21.75
N PRO A 123 -8.14 -23.39 23.06
CA PRO A 123 -7.52 -22.19 23.64
C PRO A 123 -6.05 -22.38 24.07
N ALA A 124 -5.43 -21.22 24.36
CA ALA A 124 -4.05 -20.97 24.76
C ALA A 124 -3.48 -21.80 25.94
N ARG A 125 -2.19 -22.19 25.85
CA ARG A 125 -1.16 -22.00 26.91
C ARG A 125 0.19 -22.58 26.51
N GLY A 126 1.25 -21.78 26.58
CA GLY A 126 2.61 -22.26 26.39
C GLY A 126 3.68 -21.22 26.70
N ARG A 127 3.64 -20.62 27.90
CA ARG A 127 4.80 -19.91 28.47
C ARG A 127 5.97 -20.90 28.53
N ARG A 128 7.00 -20.70 27.71
CA ARG A 128 8.33 -21.30 27.94
C ARG A 128 9.27 -20.23 28.49
N GLN A 129 9.78 -20.53 29.68
CA GLN A 129 10.71 -19.74 30.47
C GLN A 129 12.06 -19.63 29.73
N VAL A 130 12.68 -18.45 29.82
CA VAL A 130 14.07 -18.20 29.41
C VAL A 130 14.96 -18.41 30.64
N PRO A 131 15.98 -19.28 30.62
CA PRO A 131 17.01 -19.31 31.67
C PRO A 131 18.00 -18.15 31.48
N GLU A 132 18.34 -17.44 32.57
CA GLU A 132 19.38 -16.41 32.58
C GLU A 132 20.78 -16.96 32.25
N PRO A 133 21.69 -16.14 31.69
CA PRO A 133 23.07 -16.55 31.43
C PRO A 133 23.94 -16.48 32.70
N HIS A 134 24.59 -17.60 33.02
CA HIS A 134 25.74 -17.64 33.94
C HIS A 134 26.89 -16.80 33.38
N ARG A 135 27.44 -15.90 34.20
CA ARG A 135 28.74 -15.27 33.98
C ARG A 135 29.81 -16.06 34.73
N ASP A 136 30.86 -16.44 34.02
CA ASP A 136 32.20 -16.67 34.58
C ASP A 136 33.07 -15.45 34.27
#